data_AF-A0A7V5R6E9-F1
#
_entry.id   AF-A0A7V5R6E9-F1
#
_cell.length_a   1.000
_cell.length_b   1.000
_cell.length_c   1.000
_cell.angle_alpha   90.00
_cell.angle_beta   90.00
_cell.angle_gamma   90.00
#
_symmetry.space_group_name_H-M   'P 1'
#
loop_
_entity.id
_entity.type
_entity.pdbx_description
1 polymer ?
#
loop_
_entity_poly.entity_id
_entity_poly.type
_entity_poly.pdbx_seq_one_letter_code
_entity_poly.pdbx_strand_id
1 'polypeptide(L)'
;MDYKDAIFIVTEERACPLYNVGEEFKVEDMGLTVPEAKPACLNMVQSVIAATTEQQSFERFTQQGIQKSKFDCGGCDGIIRFEFKKEKGFATLQMKLLAAAERREKMKHMDRFFDLLRCMEIFETLDDDSLRDLSALLKLKEYGKNKIVLKKGDPGTNLYIVLEGKVAVISDDGQTLSEMGIGEIFGEMSLLSGEPVTTTIHTRAKTKLATLSSKDFKHVLNKYPVLQVFFYRMLVERAQANTLRSGTISSGMSGELAEISTVDLFQLINSSQKTGQVEFTLNDGSALVLFHEGELIQARYNSLAGKDAVFALLARRSGRFVYTSGISEEAKKLDVIGGFMGLIMEGIRRLDEQKEGE
;
A
#
# COMPACT_ATOMS: atom_id res chain seq x y z
N MET A 1 -42.40 7.49 18.31
CA MET A 1 -41.15 6.99 17.70
C MET A 1 -40.02 7.82 18.27
N ASP A 2 -39.31 7.28 19.27
CA ASP A 2 -38.29 7.99 20.05
C ASP A 2 -37.06 8.44 19.24
N TYR A 3 -36.98 8.05 17.96
CA TYR A 3 -35.84 8.26 17.07
C TYR A 3 -36.21 8.89 15.72
N LYS A 4 -37.26 9.73 15.66
CA LYS A 4 -37.53 10.56 14.47
C LYS A 4 -36.41 11.60 14.31
N ASP A 5 -35.89 11.79 13.11
CA ASP A 5 -34.75 12.69 12.79
C ASP A 5 -33.47 12.32 13.58
N ALA A 6 -33.18 11.02 13.65
CA ALA A 6 -32.10 10.48 14.46
C ALA A 6 -30.74 10.46 13.74
N ILE A 7 -29.68 10.78 14.49
CA ILE A 7 -28.29 10.57 14.08
C ILE A 7 -27.71 9.45 14.92
N PHE A 8 -27.19 8.43 14.26
CA PHE A 8 -26.46 7.34 14.88
C PHE A 8 -24.99 7.48 14.53
N ILE A 9 -24.11 7.46 15.53
CA ILE A 9 -22.66 7.59 15.34
C ILE A 9 -21.96 6.29 15.74
N VAL A 10 -21.06 5.79 14.89
CA VAL A 10 -20.22 4.64 15.24
C VAL A 10 -19.25 5.04 16.36
N THR A 11 -19.37 4.41 17.52
CA THR A 11 -18.55 4.69 18.71
C THR A 11 -17.48 3.63 18.94
N GLU A 12 -17.73 2.39 18.58
CA GLU A 12 -16.73 1.33 18.56
C GLU A 12 -16.84 0.52 17.29
N GLU A 13 -15.72 -0.04 16.88
CA GLU A 13 -15.66 -0.85 15.68
C GLU A 13 -14.64 -1.97 15.90
N ARG A 14 -15.02 -3.19 15.53
CA ARG A 14 -14.16 -4.38 15.57
C ARG A 14 -14.33 -5.18 14.28
N ALA A 15 -13.33 -5.14 13.41
CA ALA A 15 -13.26 -5.88 12.15
C ALA A 15 -14.44 -5.66 11.16
N CYS A 16 -15.22 -4.59 11.31
CA CYS A 16 -16.26 -4.23 10.34
C CYS A 16 -15.61 -3.87 8.99
N PRO A 17 -16.06 -4.43 7.87
CA PRO A 17 -15.45 -4.17 6.57
C PRO A 17 -15.85 -2.82 5.94
N LEU A 18 -16.95 -2.20 6.39
CA LEU A 18 -17.56 -1.06 5.71
C LEU A 18 -17.41 0.27 6.45
N TYR A 19 -17.62 0.26 7.77
CA TYR A 19 -17.72 1.50 8.54
C TYR A 19 -16.56 1.70 9.52
N ASN A 20 -16.28 2.95 9.83
CA ASN A 20 -15.24 3.38 10.78
C ASN A 20 -15.85 4.14 11.97
N VAL A 21 -15.12 4.17 13.08
CA VAL A 21 -15.47 5.01 14.24
C VAL A 21 -15.59 6.48 13.82
N GLY A 22 -16.67 7.12 14.27
CA GLY A 22 -17.00 8.51 14.00
C GLY A 22 -17.88 8.73 12.76
N GLU A 23 -18.17 7.69 11.98
CA GLU A 23 -19.12 7.78 10.87
C GLU A 23 -20.56 7.90 11.40
N GLU A 24 -21.36 8.71 10.71
CA GLU A 24 -22.74 9.02 11.11
C GLU A 24 -23.73 8.47 10.07
N PHE A 25 -24.81 7.88 10.56
CA PHE A 25 -25.99 7.47 9.80
C PHE A 25 -27.16 8.37 10.22
N LYS A 26 -27.95 8.83 9.25
CA LYS A 26 -29.07 9.73 9.54
C LYS A 26 -30.39 9.13 9.09
N VAL A 27 -31.39 9.20 9.96
CA VAL A 27 -32.77 8.81 9.64
C VAL A 27 -33.60 10.07 9.54
N GLU A 28 -34.03 10.43 8.33
CA GLU A 28 -34.85 11.63 8.05
C GLU A 28 -36.06 11.20 7.19
N ASP A 29 -37.28 11.60 7.54
CA ASP A 29 -38.52 11.34 6.76
C ASP A 29 -38.70 9.91 6.22
N MET A 30 -38.33 8.90 7.02
CA MET A 30 -38.34 7.45 6.68
C MET A 30 -37.23 6.96 5.72
N GLY A 31 -36.27 7.81 5.37
CA GLY A 31 -35.05 7.44 4.65
C GLY A 31 -33.85 7.28 5.58
N LEU A 32 -32.94 6.35 5.25
CA LEU A 32 -31.63 6.22 5.89
C LEU A 32 -30.55 6.77 4.96
N THR A 33 -29.82 7.77 5.43
CA THR A 33 -28.61 8.27 4.76
C THR A 33 -27.39 7.65 5.41
N VAL A 34 -26.52 7.06 4.58
CA VAL A 34 -25.21 6.50 4.98
C VAL A 34 -24.09 7.47 4.61
N PRO A 35 -22.87 7.31 5.17
CA PRO A 35 -21.72 8.10 4.77
C PRO A 35 -21.51 8.11 3.25
N GLU A 36 -21.14 9.27 2.72
CA GLU A 36 -20.93 9.49 1.29
C GLU A 36 -19.87 8.52 0.72
N ALA A 37 -20.09 8.07 -0.52
CA ALA A 37 -19.25 7.08 -1.20
C ALA A 37 -19.13 5.72 -0.49
N LYS A 38 -20.06 5.35 0.41
CA LYS A 38 -20.11 4.01 1.04
C LYS A 38 -21.40 3.25 0.75
N PRO A 39 -21.35 1.91 0.63
CA PRO A 39 -22.56 1.10 0.48
C PRO A 39 -23.34 1.02 1.79
N ALA A 40 -24.65 0.77 1.69
CA ALA A 40 -25.50 0.49 2.83
C ALA A 40 -25.37 -0.98 3.27
N CYS A 41 -24.92 -1.22 4.50
CA CYS A 41 -24.85 -2.55 5.10
C CYS A 41 -26.22 -2.98 5.60
N LEU A 42 -26.75 -4.09 5.12
CA LEU A 42 -28.08 -4.59 5.50
C LEU A 42 -28.20 -4.85 7.01
N ASN A 43 -27.17 -5.39 7.66
CA ASN A 43 -27.20 -5.66 9.10
C ASN A 43 -27.30 -4.37 9.91
N MET A 44 -26.53 -3.34 9.54
CA MET A 44 -26.62 -2.02 10.15
C MET A 44 -27.99 -1.39 9.89
N VAL A 45 -28.48 -1.42 8.65
CA VAL A 45 -29.79 -0.87 8.26
C VAL A 45 -30.91 -1.53 9.08
N GLN A 46 -30.89 -2.85 9.22
CA GLN A 46 -31.86 -3.59 10.03
C GLN A 46 -31.80 -3.20 11.50
N SER A 47 -30.61 -3.06 12.08
CA SER A 47 -30.49 -2.59 13.47
C SER A 47 -30.99 -1.16 13.66
N VAL A 48 -30.76 -0.26 12.70
CA VAL A 48 -31.29 1.11 12.75
C VAL A 48 -32.81 1.13 12.57
N ILE A 49 -33.36 0.32 11.67
CA ILE A 49 -34.81 0.16 11.51
C ILE A 49 -35.40 -0.39 12.82
N ALA A 50 -34.85 -1.47 13.39
CA ALA A 50 -35.32 -2.04 14.64
C ALA A 50 -35.25 -1.05 15.82
N ALA A 51 -34.20 -0.22 15.86
CA ALA A 51 -34.07 0.86 16.84
C ALA A 51 -35.18 1.91 16.68
N THR A 52 -35.57 2.24 15.45
CA THR A 52 -36.58 3.28 15.15
C THR A 52 -38.03 2.79 15.21
N THR A 53 -38.29 1.49 15.06
CA THR A 53 -39.64 0.89 15.06
C THR A 53 -40.06 0.18 16.35
N GLU A 54 -39.14 -0.02 17.31
CA GLU A 54 -39.29 -0.75 18.60
C GLU A 54 -39.56 -2.26 18.55
N GLN A 55 -38.60 -3.07 19.04
CA GLN A 55 -38.85 -4.41 19.64
C GLN A 55 -37.71 -5.05 20.46
N GLN A 56 -36.57 -4.39 20.73
CA GLN A 56 -35.45 -5.00 21.45
C GLN A 56 -35.07 -4.30 22.77
N SER A 57 -34.67 -5.11 23.75
CA SER A 57 -34.08 -4.71 25.02
C SER A 57 -32.66 -4.19 24.78
N PHE A 58 -32.47 -2.88 24.71
CA PHE A 58 -31.15 -2.27 24.53
C PHE A 58 -30.44 -2.05 25.88
N GLU A 59 -29.10 -2.10 25.88
CA GLU A 59 -28.30 -1.66 27.02
C GLU A 59 -28.46 -0.15 27.20
N ARG A 60 -29.32 0.24 28.15
CA ARG A 60 -29.42 1.62 28.63
C ARG A 60 -28.42 1.80 29.75
N PHE A 61 -27.48 2.71 29.58
CA PHE A 61 -26.53 3.06 30.64
C PHE A 61 -26.53 4.57 30.89
N THR A 62 -26.21 4.93 32.13
CA THR A 62 -26.17 6.33 32.58
C THR A 62 -24.73 6.78 32.66
N GLN A 63 -24.33 7.74 31.84
CA GLN A 63 -23.00 8.35 31.88
C GLN A 63 -23.17 9.86 32.09
N GLN A 64 -22.63 10.40 33.19
CA GLN A 64 -22.76 11.82 33.57
C GLN A 64 -24.22 12.32 33.60
N GLY A 65 -25.16 11.50 34.06
CA GLY A 65 -26.59 11.85 34.15
C GLY A 65 -27.35 11.83 32.82
N ILE A 66 -26.71 11.44 31.71
CA ILE A 66 -27.36 11.29 30.41
C ILE A 66 -27.58 9.79 30.15
N GLN A 67 -28.83 9.42 29.86
CA GLN A 67 -29.18 8.06 29.44
C GLN A 67 -28.78 7.86 27.99
N LYS A 68 -27.83 6.95 27.76
CA LYS A 68 -27.34 6.60 26.42
C LYS A 68 -27.86 5.23 26.02
N SER A 69 -28.15 5.08 24.73
CA SER A 69 -28.51 3.82 24.10
C SER A 69 -27.38 3.38 23.19
N LYS A 70 -26.81 2.20 23.45
CA LYS A 70 -25.83 1.56 22.59
C LYS A 70 -26.51 0.50 21.74
N PHE A 71 -26.13 0.46 20.47
CA PHE A 71 -26.65 -0.47 19.48
C PHE A 71 -25.50 -1.23 18.85
N ASP A 72 -25.74 -2.50 18.54
CA ASP A 72 -24.83 -3.36 17.79
C ASP A 72 -25.48 -3.68 16.43
N CYS A 73 -24.68 -3.74 15.36
CA CYS A 73 -25.20 -4.13 14.05
C CYS A 73 -25.51 -5.64 13.92
N GLY A 74 -25.35 -6.44 14.97
CA GLY A 74 -25.47 -7.91 14.93
C GLY A 74 -24.27 -8.63 14.29
N GLY A 75 -23.45 -7.90 13.52
CA GLY A 75 -22.21 -8.38 12.92
C GLY A 75 -22.40 -9.18 11.62
N CYS A 76 -21.46 -9.02 10.69
CA CYS A 76 -21.31 -9.92 9.53
C CYS A 76 -19.98 -10.68 9.69
N ASP A 77 -18.87 -10.01 9.37
CA ASP A 77 -17.49 -10.46 9.63
C ASP A 77 -16.86 -9.74 10.84
N GLY A 78 -17.46 -8.61 11.20
CA GLY A 78 -17.11 -7.81 12.37
C GLY A 78 -18.31 -6.99 12.81
N ILE A 79 -18.14 -6.24 13.90
CA ILE A 79 -19.21 -5.54 14.59
C ILE A 79 -18.90 -4.05 14.72
N ILE A 80 -19.91 -3.22 14.47
CA ILE A 80 -19.91 -1.84 14.90
C ILE A 80 -20.87 -1.67 16.06
N ARG A 81 -20.44 -0.85 17.02
CA ARG A 81 -21.30 -0.27 18.03
C ARG A 81 -21.56 1.16 17.66
N PHE A 82 -22.82 1.54 17.71
CA PHE A 82 -23.22 2.90 17.45
C PHE A 82 -24.13 3.39 18.56
N GLU A 83 -24.04 4.68 18.83
CA GLU A 83 -24.88 5.33 19.83
C GLU A 83 -25.87 6.25 19.12
N PHE A 84 -27.09 6.28 19.63
CA PHE A 84 -28.01 7.36 19.27
C PHE A 84 -27.47 8.66 19.84
N LYS A 85 -27.11 9.55 18.92
CA LYS A 85 -26.80 10.94 19.22
C LYS A 85 -28.09 11.70 18.96
N LYS A 86 -28.92 11.88 19.99
CA LYS A 86 -30.01 12.86 19.95
C LYS A 86 -29.38 14.12 19.41
N GLU A 87 -29.86 14.63 18.26
CA GLU A 87 -29.62 16.03 17.97
C GLU A 87 -30.04 16.73 19.24
N LYS A 88 -29.07 17.30 19.96
CA LYS A 88 -29.41 18.04 21.15
C LYS A 88 -30.50 19.00 20.66
N GLY A 89 -31.66 19.02 21.31
CA GLY A 89 -32.55 20.19 21.20
C GLY A 89 -31.80 21.50 21.52
N PHE A 90 -30.57 21.38 22.03
CA PHE A 90 -29.56 22.39 22.30
C PHE A 90 -28.37 22.43 21.32
N ALA A 91 -28.38 21.72 20.19
CA ALA A 91 -27.50 22.08 19.09
C ALA A 91 -28.10 23.37 18.53
N THR A 92 -27.68 24.49 19.13
CA THR A 92 -28.13 25.80 18.67
C THR A 92 -27.90 25.87 17.17
N LEU A 93 -28.74 26.62 16.45
CA LEU A 93 -28.53 26.86 15.01
C LEU A 93 -27.05 27.21 14.74
N GLN A 94 -26.44 27.97 15.65
CA GLN A 94 -25.01 28.28 15.66
C GLN A 94 -24.09 27.04 15.69
N MET A 95 -24.33 26.04 16.53
CA MET A 95 -23.54 24.79 16.55
C MET A 95 -23.75 23.94 15.29
N LYS A 96 -24.98 23.85 14.77
CA LYS A 96 -25.26 23.13 13.52
C LYS A 96 -24.59 23.81 12.33
N LEU A 97 -24.68 25.13 12.28
CA LEU A 97 -23.98 25.95 11.29
C LEU A 97 -22.47 25.82 11.42
N LEU A 98 -21.93 25.75 12.64
CA LEU A 98 -20.49 25.55 12.88
C LEU A 98 -20.03 24.18 12.37
N ALA A 99 -20.73 23.09 12.70
CA ALA A 99 -20.38 21.75 12.23
C ALA A 99 -20.55 21.59 10.71
N ALA A 100 -21.60 22.20 10.13
CA ALA A 100 -21.80 22.25 8.69
C ALA A 100 -20.73 23.11 8.00
N ALA A 101 -20.30 24.22 8.63
CA ALA A 101 -19.20 25.06 8.17
C ALA A 101 -17.87 24.29 8.24
N GLU A 102 -17.56 23.60 9.34
CA GLU A 102 -16.36 22.76 9.47
C GLU A 102 -16.33 21.64 8.44
N ARG A 103 -17.46 20.97 8.16
CA ARG A 103 -17.56 19.97 7.08
C ARG A 103 -17.33 20.61 5.72
N ARG A 104 -18.01 21.71 5.42
CA ARG A 104 -17.81 22.47 4.17
C ARG A 104 -16.39 22.98 4.06
N GLU A 105 -15.75 23.34 5.15
CA GLU A 105 -14.39 23.86 5.17
C GLU A 105 -13.38 22.74 4.95
N LYS A 106 -13.57 21.56 5.57
CA LYS A 106 -12.79 20.34 5.28
C LYS A 106 -12.94 19.90 3.83
N MET A 107 -14.18 19.90 3.31
CA MET A 107 -14.46 19.55 1.92
C MET A 107 -13.84 20.57 0.96
N LYS A 108 -14.03 21.87 1.20
CA LYS A 108 -13.33 22.95 0.47
C LYS A 108 -11.81 22.86 0.59
N HIS A 109 -11.27 22.37 1.69
CA HIS A 109 -9.83 22.20 1.86
C HIS A 109 -9.32 21.05 1.00
N MET A 110 -10.08 19.95 0.89
CA MET A 110 -9.75 18.84 0.00
C MET A 110 -9.96 19.22 -1.47
N ASP A 111 -11.00 20.00 -1.79
CA ASP A 111 -11.29 20.50 -3.14
C ASP A 111 -10.11 21.32 -3.70
N ARG A 112 -9.37 22.05 -2.85
CA ARG A 112 -8.15 22.78 -3.28
C ARG A 112 -7.04 21.86 -3.76
N PHE A 113 -7.06 20.59 -3.37
CA PHE A 113 -6.13 19.58 -3.82
C PHE A 113 -6.72 18.71 -4.94
N PHE A 114 -7.95 18.98 -5.39
CA PHE A 114 -8.58 18.20 -6.45
C PHE A 114 -7.76 18.24 -7.74
N ASP A 115 -7.27 19.43 -8.14
CA ASP A 115 -6.41 19.58 -9.32
C ASP A 115 -5.09 18.81 -9.19
N LEU A 116 -4.55 18.74 -7.97
CA LEU A 116 -3.35 17.95 -7.68
C LEU A 116 -3.64 16.45 -7.82
N LEU A 117 -4.76 15.97 -7.24
CA LEU A 117 -5.19 14.58 -7.40
C LEU A 117 -5.42 14.26 -8.88
N ARG A 118 -6.06 15.15 -9.64
CA ARG A 118 -6.34 14.93 -11.07
C ARG A 118 -5.07 14.82 -11.91
N CYS A 119 -3.98 15.50 -11.52
CA CYS A 119 -2.68 15.42 -12.20
C CYS A 119 -1.88 14.15 -11.85
N MET A 120 -2.33 13.29 -10.94
CA MET A 120 -1.60 12.09 -10.57
C MET A 120 -1.91 10.94 -11.54
N GLU A 121 -0.87 10.26 -12.04
CA GLU A 121 -0.98 9.14 -12.98
C GLU A 121 -2.00 8.08 -12.54
N ILE A 122 -2.02 7.76 -11.24
CA ILE A 122 -2.95 6.79 -10.65
C ILE A 122 -4.43 7.15 -10.82
N PHE A 123 -4.76 8.43 -10.93
CA PHE A 123 -6.13 8.92 -11.00
C PHE A 123 -6.52 9.40 -12.41
N GLU A 124 -5.64 9.29 -13.41
CA GLU A 124 -5.93 9.69 -14.79
C GLU A 124 -7.14 8.93 -15.36
N THR A 125 -7.22 7.63 -15.06
CA THR A 125 -8.28 6.74 -15.56
C THR A 125 -9.63 6.92 -14.88
N LEU A 126 -9.71 7.72 -13.82
CA LEU A 126 -10.97 8.04 -13.16
C LEU A 126 -11.60 9.27 -13.83
N ASP A 127 -12.92 9.24 -14.01
CA ASP A 127 -13.67 10.45 -14.33
C ASP A 127 -13.78 11.36 -13.10
N ASP A 128 -14.20 12.62 -13.33
CA ASP A 128 -14.23 13.63 -12.28
C ASP A 128 -15.20 13.27 -11.14
N ASP A 129 -16.31 12.60 -11.45
CA ASP A 129 -17.28 12.15 -10.45
C ASP A 129 -16.70 11.02 -9.59
N SER A 130 -16.03 10.04 -10.20
CA SER A 130 -15.35 8.96 -9.50
C SER A 130 -14.20 9.48 -8.63
N LEU A 131 -13.47 10.49 -9.12
CA LEU A 131 -12.42 11.15 -8.35
C LEU A 131 -12.99 11.95 -7.18
N ARG A 132 -14.14 12.62 -7.36
CA ARG A 132 -14.86 13.29 -6.26
C ARG A 132 -15.30 12.29 -5.21
N ASP A 133 -15.89 11.18 -5.60
CA ASP A 133 -16.26 10.07 -4.70
C ASP A 133 -15.06 9.57 -3.90
N LEU A 134 -13.91 9.35 -4.56
CA LEU A 134 -12.68 8.95 -3.89
C LEU A 134 -12.19 10.03 -2.92
N SER A 135 -12.22 11.30 -3.34
CA SER A 135 -11.78 12.43 -2.52
C SER A 135 -12.60 12.61 -1.25
N ALA A 136 -13.90 12.27 -1.29
CA ALA A 136 -14.79 12.29 -0.12
C ALA A 136 -14.40 11.25 0.96
N LEU A 137 -13.72 10.17 0.56
CA LEU A 137 -13.19 9.15 1.48
C LEU A 137 -11.84 9.55 2.09
N LEU A 138 -11.14 10.54 1.52
CA LEU A 138 -9.85 11.02 2.00
C LEU A 138 -10.02 11.91 3.23
N LYS A 139 -9.13 11.73 4.21
CA LYS A 139 -9.04 12.59 5.40
C LYS A 139 -7.75 13.39 5.39
N LEU A 140 -7.85 14.71 5.54
CA LEU A 140 -6.67 15.57 5.65
C LEU A 140 -6.03 15.43 7.04
N LYS A 141 -4.72 15.18 7.09
CA LYS A 141 -3.91 15.24 8.30
C LYS A 141 -2.72 16.16 8.11
N GLU A 142 -2.48 17.02 9.10
CA GLU A 142 -1.29 17.87 9.14
C GLU A 142 -0.27 17.35 10.15
N TYR A 143 0.99 17.38 9.74
CA TYR A 143 2.12 16.99 10.57
C TYR A 143 3.16 18.11 10.58
N GLY A 144 3.71 18.40 11.75
CA GLY A 144 4.91 19.24 11.87
C GLY A 144 6.14 18.53 11.31
N LYS A 145 7.27 19.24 11.20
CA LYS A 145 8.56 18.67 10.80
C LYS A 145 9.04 17.59 11.79
N ASN A 146 9.74 16.57 11.28
CA ASN A 146 10.34 15.46 12.05
C ASN A 146 9.33 14.66 12.88
N LYS A 147 8.11 14.48 12.38
CA LYS A 147 7.07 13.65 13.01
C LYS A 147 7.00 12.29 12.32
N ILE A 148 6.89 11.24 13.12
CA ILE A 148 6.68 9.88 12.64
C ILE A 148 5.26 9.77 12.11
N VAL A 149 5.12 9.37 10.84
CA VAL A 149 3.82 9.13 10.19
C VAL A 149 3.50 7.64 10.18
N LEU A 150 4.49 6.82 9.82
CA LEU A 150 4.44 5.36 9.89
C LEU A 150 5.69 4.85 10.62
N LYS A 151 5.54 3.79 11.40
CA LYS A 151 6.61 3.17 12.15
C LYS A 151 6.74 1.71 11.74
N LYS A 152 7.98 1.26 11.49
CA LYS A 152 8.26 -0.14 11.17
C LYS A 152 7.72 -1.08 12.25
N GLY A 153 7.08 -2.17 11.81
CA GLY A 153 6.47 -3.19 12.67
C GLY A 153 5.04 -2.88 13.10
N ASP A 154 4.56 -1.64 12.95
CA ASP A 154 3.16 -1.32 13.25
C ASP A 154 2.23 -1.89 12.17
N PRO A 155 0.96 -2.21 12.51
CA PRO A 155 -0.02 -2.61 11.52
C PRO A 155 -0.25 -1.53 10.44
N GLY A 156 -0.34 -1.96 9.18
CA GLY A 156 -0.76 -1.10 8.08
C GLY A 156 -2.22 -0.69 8.21
N THR A 157 -2.49 0.58 8.49
CA THR A 157 -3.86 1.06 8.77
C THR A 157 -4.39 2.05 7.74
N ASN A 158 -3.52 2.77 7.04
CA ASN A 158 -3.91 3.82 6.11
C ASN A 158 -2.91 3.92 4.94
N LEU A 159 -3.43 4.30 3.78
CA LEU A 159 -2.69 4.82 2.65
C LEU A 159 -2.52 6.32 2.84
N TYR A 160 -1.40 6.89 2.39
CA TYR A 160 -1.10 8.31 2.48
C TYR A 160 -0.72 8.86 1.12
N ILE A 161 -1.19 10.08 0.82
CA ILE A 161 -0.83 10.87 -0.35
C ILE A 161 -0.24 12.19 0.14
N VAL A 162 0.95 12.56 -0.33
CA VAL A 162 1.57 13.83 0.03
C VAL A 162 0.93 14.97 -0.76
N LEU A 163 0.18 15.84 -0.08
CA LEU A 163 -0.47 16.99 -0.70
C LEU A 163 0.41 18.25 -0.63
N GLU A 164 1.21 18.37 0.42
CA GLU A 164 2.14 19.48 0.64
C GLU A 164 3.30 19.00 1.52
N GLY A 165 4.51 19.48 1.27
CA GLY A 165 5.70 19.17 2.06
C GLY A 165 6.48 17.96 1.55
N LYS A 166 7.21 17.29 2.46
CA LYS A 166 8.07 16.16 2.13
C LYS A 166 8.15 15.17 3.28
N VAL A 167 8.26 13.89 2.97
CA VAL A 167 8.50 12.81 3.92
C VAL A 167 9.76 12.03 3.53
N ALA A 168 10.32 11.29 4.48
CA ALA A 168 11.52 10.49 4.29
C ALA A 168 11.30 9.09 4.86
N VAL A 169 11.72 8.09 4.10
CA VAL A 169 11.85 6.70 4.56
C VAL A 169 13.15 6.58 5.33
N ILE A 170 13.07 6.06 6.54
CA ILE A 170 14.16 5.93 7.50
C ILE A 170 14.48 4.44 7.69
N SER A 171 15.76 4.08 7.54
CA SER A 171 16.27 2.74 7.83
C SER A 171 16.40 2.49 9.34
N ASP A 172 16.64 1.24 9.71
CA ASP A 172 16.79 0.82 11.11
C ASP A 172 17.98 1.52 11.82
N ASP A 173 19.01 1.89 11.08
CA ASP A 173 20.18 2.64 11.55
C ASP A 173 19.96 4.17 11.56
N GLY A 174 18.76 4.64 11.20
CA GLY A 174 18.38 6.05 11.23
C GLY A 174 18.77 6.85 9.98
N GLN A 175 19.36 6.22 8.97
CA GLN A 175 19.68 6.88 7.70
C GLN A 175 18.45 7.15 6.84
N THR A 176 18.55 8.12 5.94
CA THR A 176 17.47 8.42 4.97
C THR A 176 17.64 7.53 3.76
N LEU A 177 16.71 6.60 3.55
CA LEU A 177 16.73 5.69 2.40
C LEU A 177 16.18 6.36 1.13
N SER A 178 15.15 7.17 1.29
CA SER A 178 14.53 7.92 0.19
C SER A 178 13.65 9.03 0.74
N GLU A 179 13.34 10.02 -0.09
CA GLU A 179 12.40 11.07 0.26
C GLU A 179 11.27 11.09 -0.76
N MET A 180 10.06 11.34 -0.27
CA MET A 180 8.85 11.43 -1.08
C MET A 180 8.23 12.83 -0.95
N GLY A 181 7.91 13.43 -2.08
CA GLY A 181 7.34 14.76 -2.24
C GLY A 181 5.87 14.74 -2.67
N ILE A 182 5.40 15.90 -3.09
CA ILE A 182 4.01 16.16 -3.48
C ILE A 182 3.57 15.18 -4.60
N GLY A 183 2.37 14.61 -4.45
CA GLY A 183 1.80 13.63 -5.37
C GLY A 183 2.26 12.18 -5.12
N GLU A 184 3.28 11.96 -4.31
CA GLU A 184 3.74 10.60 -4.01
C GLU A 184 2.87 9.92 -2.94
N ILE A 185 2.74 8.61 -3.08
CA ILE A 185 1.89 7.75 -2.26
C ILE A 185 2.76 6.86 -1.38
N PHE A 186 2.34 6.58 -0.15
CA PHE A 186 3.01 5.60 0.70
C PHE A 186 2.05 4.89 1.67
N GLY A 187 2.51 3.79 2.25
CA GLY A 187 1.72 2.95 3.15
C GLY A 187 0.84 1.93 2.44
N GLU A 188 0.86 1.89 1.11
CA GLU A 188 0.18 0.89 0.27
C GLU A 188 0.73 -0.52 0.49
N MET A 189 2.04 -0.64 0.76
CA MET A 189 2.71 -1.94 0.91
C MET A 189 2.02 -2.83 1.93
N SER A 190 1.88 -2.35 3.16
CA SER A 190 1.27 -3.11 4.24
C SER A 190 -0.23 -3.34 4.05
N LEU A 191 -0.91 -2.47 3.30
CA LEU A 191 -2.33 -2.65 2.98
C LEU A 191 -2.56 -3.74 1.93
N LEU A 192 -1.66 -3.88 0.97
CA LEU A 192 -1.79 -4.82 -0.15
C LEU A 192 -1.17 -6.19 0.16
N SER A 193 -0.03 -6.23 0.85
CA SER A 193 0.60 -7.49 1.26
C SER A 193 -0.06 -8.13 2.48
N GLY A 194 -0.73 -7.32 3.31
CA GLY A 194 -1.23 -7.76 4.63
C GLY A 194 -0.14 -7.85 5.71
N GLU A 195 1.11 -7.56 5.36
CA GLU A 195 2.25 -7.57 6.29
C GLU A 195 2.32 -6.26 7.11
N PRO A 196 3.00 -6.26 8.27
CA PRO A 196 3.29 -5.04 9.01
C PRO A 196 4.06 -4.01 8.18
N VAL A 197 4.05 -2.75 8.63
CA VAL A 197 4.83 -1.67 8.02
C VAL A 197 6.32 -2.05 7.97
N THR A 198 6.91 -2.02 6.77
CA THR A 198 8.28 -2.50 6.54
C THR A 198 9.36 -1.47 6.87
N THR A 199 9.02 -0.18 6.80
CA THR A 199 9.97 0.93 7.00
C THR A 199 9.33 2.08 7.77
N THR A 200 10.14 2.82 8.52
CA THR A 200 9.66 3.99 9.28
C THR A 200 9.65 5.22 8.37
N ILE A 201 8.62 6.07 8.44
CA ILE A 201 8.47 7.26 7.62
C ILE A 201 8.28 8.50 8.49
N HIS A 202 9.15 9.51 8.33
CA HIS A 202 9.09 10.77 9.06
C HIS A 202 8.85 11.95 8.11
N THR A 203 8.21 13.01 8.59
CA THR A 203 8.14 14.27 7.85
C THR A 203 9.48 15.02 7.87
N ARG A 204 9.83 15.67 6.76
CA ARG A 204 11.04 16.52 6.64
C ARG A 204 10.72 18.02 6.71
N ALA A 205 9.47 18.39 6.52
CA ALA A 205 8.93 19.74 6.64
C ALA A 205 7.55 19.70 7.32
N LYS A 206 6.89 20.85 7.45
CA LYS A 206 5.44 20.85 7.70
C LYS A 206 4.79 20.16 6.49
N THR A 207 4.03 19.10 6.73
CA THR A 207 3.51 18.22 5.68
C THR A 207 2.01 18.05 5.86
N LYS A 208 1.27 18.15 4.75
CA LYS A 208 -0.15 17.81 4.69
C LYS A 208 -0.33 16.53 3.90
N LEU A 209 -1.07 15.59 4.47
CA LEU A 209 -1.31 14.27 3.90
C LEU A 209 -2.81 14.05 3.73
N ALA A 210 -3.22 13.56 2.58
CA ALA A 210 -4.50 12.88 2.45
C ALA A 210 -4.32 11.43 2.93
N THR A 211 -5.22 10.95 3.78
CA THR A 211 -5.19 9.58 4.30
C THR A 211 -6.44 8.82 3.92
N LEU A 212 -6.29 7.60 3.42
CA LEU A 212 -7.38 6.68 3.13
C LEU A 212 -7.24 5.47 4.05
N SER A 213 -8.29 5.11 4.79
CA SER A 213 -8.22 3.97 5.72
C SER A 213 -8.09 2.65 4.96
N SER A 214 -7.56 1.60 5.60
CA SER A 214 -7.47 0.25 5.01
C SER A 214 -8.80 -0.24 4.43
N LYS A 215 -9.92 0.07 5.08
CA LYS A 215 -11.26 -0.32 4.62
C LYS A 215 -11.70 0.47 3.42
N ASP A 216 -11.53 1.78 3.48
CA ASP A 216 -11.90 2.67 2.36
C ASP A 216 -11.00 2.39 1.15
N PHE A 217 -9.74 2.02 1.39
CA PHE A 217 -8.82 1.56 0.36
C PHE A 217 -9.32 0.27 -0.31
N LYS A 218 -9.67 -0.77 0.46
CA LYS A 218 -10.28 -1.99 -0.10
C LYS A 218 -11.58 -1.70 -0.86
N HIS A 219 -12.41 -0.80 -0.34
CA HIS A 219 -13.63 -0.36 -1.01
C HIS A 219 -13.33 0.30 -2.36
N VAL A 220 -12.39 1.25 -2.38
CA VAL A 220 -11.93 1.94 -3.59
C VAL A 220 -11.36 0.95 -4.61
N LEU A 221 -10.53 0.00 -4.17
CA LEU A 221 -9.98 -1.04 -5.04
C LEU A 221 -11.07 -1.92 -5.66
N ASN A 222 -12.10 -2.27 -4.90
CA ASN A 222 -13.22 -3.07 -5.41
C ASN A 222 -14.12 -2.28 -6.37
N LYS A 223 -14.34 -1.00 -6.09
CA LYS A 223 -15.15 -0.11 -6.93
C LYS A 223 -14.43 0.26 -8.23
N TYR A 224 -13.11 0.44 -8.17
CA TYR A 224 -12.27 0.85 -9.30
C TYR A 224 -11.09 -0.13 -9.51
N PRO A 225 -11.32 -1.28 -10.17
CA PRO A 225 -10.29 -2.30 -10.37
C PRO A 225 -9.04 -1.81 -11.10
N VAL A 226 -9.15 -0.76 -11.93
CA VAL A 226 -8.00 -0.13 -12.60
C VAL A 226 -6.94 0.36 -11.61
N LEU A 227 -7.36 0.86 -10.44
CA LEU A 227 -6.45 1.30 -9.40
C LEU A 227 -5.69 0.11 -8.79
N GLN A 228 -6.31 -1.07 -8.71
CA GLN A 228 -5.63 -2.28 -8.22
C GLN A 228 -4.40 -2.58 -9.05
N VAL A 229 -4.52 -2.57 -10.38
CA VAL A 229 -3.41 -2.84 -11.29
C VAL A 229 -2.27 -1.86 -11.07
N PHE A 230 -2.58 -0.57 -10.91
CA PHE A 230 -1.57 0.46 -10.62
C PHE A 230 -0.86 0.22 -9.29
N PHE A 231 -1.62 -0.06 -8.23
CA PHE A 231 -1.06 -0.35 -6.91
C PHE A 231 -0.21 -1.63 -6.90
N TYR A 232 -0.62 -2.67 -7.61
CA TYR A 232 0.21 -3.88 -7.78
C TYR A 232 1.50 -3.58 -8.53
N ARG A 233 1.48 -2.76 -9.59
CA ARG A 233 2.69 -2.34 -10.29
C ARG A 233 3.64 -1.59 -9.36
N MET A 234 3.10 -0.64 -8.60
CA MET A 234 3.86 0.12 -7.60
C MET A 234 4.46 -0.79 -6.51
N LEU A 235 3.73 -1.80 -6.05
CA LEU A 235 4.26 -2.79 -5.11
C LEU A 235 5.46 -3.53 -5.67
N VAL A 236 5.39 -3.98 -6.93
CA VAL A 236 6.47 -4.72 -7.57
C VAL A 236 7.69 -3.82 -7.71
N GLU A 237 7.53 -2.59 -8.17
CA GLU A 237 8.60 -1.59 -8.28
C GLU A 237 9.25 -1.32 -6.92
N ARG A 238 8.46 -1.20 -5.85
CA ARG A 238 8.95 -0.92 -4.49
C ARG A 238 9.52 -2.14 -3.80
N ALA A 239 8.98 -3.32 -4.03
CA ALA A 239 9.55 -4.58 -3.55
C ALA A 239 10.92 -4.80 -4.18
N GLN A 240 11.03 -4.58 -5.49
CA GLN A 240 12.32 -4.57 -6.18
C GLN A 240 13.24 -3.50 -5.57
N ALA A 241 12.80 -2.26 -5.41
CA ALA A 241 13.59 -1.19 -4.79
C ALA A 241 14.01 -1.50 -3.34
N ASN A 242 13.18 -2.17 -2.56
CA ASN A 242 13.49 -2.54 -1.17
C ASN A 242 14.41 -3.76 -1.10
N THR A 243 14.25 -4.76 -1.97
CA THR A 243 15.21 -5.86 -2.14
C THR A 243 16.56 -5.33 -2.62
N LEU A 244 16.55 -4.36 -3.55
CA LEU A 244 17.70 -3.59 -4.03
C LEU A 244 18.32 -2.68 -2.93
N ARG A 245 17.62 -2.42 -1.82
CA ARG A 245 18.10 -1.57 -0.69
C ARG A 245 18.53 -2.39 0.52
N SER A 246 17.89 -3.52 0.79
CA SER A 246 18.31 -4.51 1.79
C SER A 246 19.54 -5.31 1.34
N GLY A 247 19.79 -5.40 0.03
CA GLY A 247 21.10 -5.73 -0.53
C GLY A 247 21.84 -4.45 -0.91
N THR A 248 22.97 -4.16 -0.30
CA THR A 248 23.80 -2.98 -0.59
C THR A 248 24.25 -2.96 -2.07
N ILE A 249 23.60 -2.16 -2.92
CA ILE A 249 24.04 -1.99 -4.32
C ILE A 249 24.87 -0.71 -4.43
N SER A 250 26.15 -0.84 -4.08
CA SER A 250 27.20 0.08 -4.49
C SER A 250 28.13 -0.61 -5.51
N SER A 251 29.01 0.14 -6.17
CA SER A 251 30.09 -0.42 -6.99
C SER A 251 30.90 -1.44 -6.18
N GLY A 252 30.65 -2.74 -6.39
CA GLY A 252 31.20 -3.84 -5.57
C GLY A 252 30.14 -4.51 -4.68
N MET A 253 29.03 -4.99 -5.25
CA MET A 253 27.97 -5.72 -4.52
C MET A 253 28.41 -7.17 -4.31
N SER A 254 28.52 -7.66 -3.08
CA SER A 254 28.82 -9.07 -2.80
C SER A 254 27.80 -9.69 -1.84
N GLY A 255 27.41 -10.95 -2.06
CA GLY A 255 26.42 -11.64 -1.23
C GLY A 255 26.45 -13.15 -1.38
N GLU A 256 25.59 -13.85 -0.65
CA GLU A 256 25.48 -15.32 -0.70
C GLU A 256 24.25 -15.76 -1.53
N LEU A 257 24.41 -16.80 -2.35
CA LEU A 257 23.33 -17.35 -3.19
C LEU A 257 22.21 -18.03 -2.40
N ALA A 258 22.43 -18.27 -1.10
CA ALA A 258 21.39 -18.74 -0.20
C ALA A 258 20.37 -17.63 0.15
N GLU A 259 20.77 -16.35 0.04
CA GLU A 259 19.94 -15.19 0.38
C GLU A 259 19.23 -14.60 -0.85
N ILE A 260 19.87 -14.66 -2.02
CA ILE A 260 19.32 -14.22 -3.30
C ILE A 260 19.66 -15.28 -4.37
N SER A 261 18.63 -15.82 -5.02
CA SER A 261 18.84 -16.84 -6.04
C SER A 261 19.54 -16.25 -7.27
N THR A 262 20.24 -17.09 -8.04
CA THR A 262 20.85 -16.68 -9.32
C THR A 262 19.82 -16.09 -10.28
N VAL A 263 18.58 -16.60 -10.26
CA VAL A 263 17.46 -16.09 -11.07
C VAL A 263 17.11 -14.67 -10.65
N ASP A 264 16.89 -14.44 -9.36
CA ASP A 264 16.51 -13.12 -8.83
C ASP A 264 17.63 -12.10 -9.05
N LEU A 265 18.88 -12.50 -8.84
CA LEU A 265 20.06 -11.68 -9.09
C LEU A 265 20.14 -11.24 -10.56
N PHE A 266 19.96 -12.19 -11.49
CA PHE A 266 19.99 -11.88 -12.93
C PHE A 266 18.80 -11.00 -13.33
N GLN A 267 17.61 -11.28 -12.81
CA GLN A 267 16.41 -10.49 -13.09
C GLN A 267 16.54 -9.07 -12.57
N LEU A 268 17.20 -8.89 -11.42
CA LEU A 268 17.50 -7.60 -10.81
C LEU A 268 18.45 -6.77 -11.67
N ILE A 269 19.51 -7.38 -12.22
CA ILE A 269 20.45 -6.69 -13.12
C ILE A 269 19.77 -6.33 -14.44
N ASN A 270 18.92 -7.23 -14.98
CA ASN A 270 18.17 -7.01 -16.20
C ASN A 270 17.13 -5.87 -16.07
N SER A 271 16.28 -5.92 -15.05
CA SER A 271 15.23 -4.91 -14.83
C SER A 271 15.79 -3.51 -14.55
N SER A 272 16.99 -3.44 -13.97
CA SER A 272 17.68 -2.18 -13.68
C SER A 272 18.61 -1.70 -14.80
N GLN A 273 18.65 -2.40 -15.94
CA GLN A 273 19.47 -2.08 -17.12
C GLN A 273 20.95 -1.82 -16.80
N LYS A 274 21.52 -2.58 -15.84
CA LYS A 274 22.88 -2.35 -15.36
C LYS A 274 23.91 -2.97 -16.32
N THR A 275 25.07 -2.31 -16.42
CA THR A 275 26.25 -2.82 -17.11
C THR A 275 27.34 -3.15 -16.09
N GLY A 276 27.81 -4.40 -16.10
CA GLY A 276 28.79 -4.88 -15.13
C GLY A 276 29.07 -6.37 -15.25
N GLN A 277 29.95 -6.87 -14.39
CA GLN A 277 30.30 -8.28 -14.31
C GLN A 277 29.93 -8.87 -12.95
N VAL A 278 29.44 -10.11 -12.93
CA VAL A 278 29.19 -10.89 -11.73
C VAL A 278 30.15 -12.07 -11.70
N GLU A 279 30.98 -12.12 -10.68
CA GLU A 279 31.87 -13.23 -10.37
C GLU A 279 31.24 -14.09 -9.28
N PHE A 280 31.21 -15.40 -9.47
CA PHE A 280 30.72 -16.37 -8.50
C PHE A 280 31.86 -17.24 -7.99
N THR A 281 31.91 -17.43 -6.68
CA THR A 281 32.74 -18.40 -5.98
C THR A 281 31.83 -19.48 -5.42
N LEU A 282 31.82 -20.64 -6.07
CA LEU A 282 30.97 -21.78 -5.76
C LEU A 282 31.83 -22.90 -5.16
N ASN A 283 31.18 -23.90 -4.56
CA ASN A 283 31.90 -25.04 -3.96
C ASN A 283 32.62 -25.90 -5.01
N ASP A 284 32.14 -25.88 -6.24
CA ASP A 284 32.59 -26.71 -7.37
C ASP A 284 33.28 -25.88 -8.47
N GLY A 285 33.65 -24.62 -8.19
CA GLY A 285 34.42 -23.79 -9.10
C GLY A 285 34.06 -22.31 -9.06
N SER A 286 34.44 -21.59 -10.11
CA SER A 286 34.12 -20.18 -10.27
C SER A 286 33.42 -19.90 -11.58
N ALA A 287 32.61 -18.84 -11.58
CA ALA A 287 31.90 -18.40 -12.77
C ALA A 287 32.00 -16.89 -12.96
N LEU A 288 31.88 -16.46 -14.21
CA LEU A 288 31.88 -15.06 -14.60
C LEU A 288 30.74 -14.82 -15.59
N VAL A 289 29.93 -13.82 -15.30
CA VAL A 289 28.80 -13.42 -16.14
C VAL A 289 28.87 -11.92 -16.40
N LEU A 290 28.76 -11.51 -17.65
CA LEU A 290 28.84 -10.13 -18.09
C LEU A 290 27.47 -9.65 -18.57
N PHE A 291 27.12 -8.44 -18.15
CA PHE A 291 25.89 -7.75 -18.51
C PHE A 291 26.19 -6.42 -19.19
N HIS A 292 25.45 -6.12 -20.25
CA HIS A 292 25.45 -4.82 -20.90
C HIS A 292 24.01 -4.33 -21.03
N GLU A 293 23.70 -3.20 -20.40
CA GLU A 293 22.36 -2.59 -20.36
C GLU A 293 21.26 -3.56 -19.90
N GLY A 294 21.60 -4.43 -18.94
CA GLY A 294 20.70 -5.46 -18.41
C GLY A 294 20.67 -6.77 -19.21
N GLU A 295 21.24 -6.81 -20.40
CA GLU A 295 21.28 -8.02 -21.23
C GLU A 295 22.54 -8.87 -20.97
N LEU A 296 22.38 -10.20 -21.02
CA LEU A 296 23.45 -11.17 -20.83
C LEU A 296 24.29 -11.29 -22.11
N ILE A 297 25.54 -10.84 -22.05
CA ILE A 297 26.46 -10.85 -23.20
C ILE A 297 27.56 -11.92 -23.09
N GLN A 298 27.89 -12.37 -21.87
CA GLN A 298 28.84 -13.46 -21.68
C GLN A 298 28.52 -14.23 -20.40
N ALA A 299 28.70 -15.55 -20.43
CA ALA A 299 28.65 -16.40 -19.24
C ALA A 299 29.70 -17.50 -19.37
N ARG A 300 30.45 -17.76 -18.31
CA ARG A 300 31.43 -18.84 -18.20
C ARG A 300 31.32 -19.47 -16.83
N TYR A 301 31.32 -20.79 -16.77
CA TYR A 301 31.33 -21.53 -15.52
C TYR A 301 32.13 -22.80 -15.73
N ASN A 302 33.30 -22.90 -15.08
CA ASN A 302 34.26 -23.97 -15.33
C ASN A 302 34.55 -24.15 -16.84
N SER A 303 34.24 -25.31 -17.42
CA SER A 303 34.40 -25.61 -18.85
C SER A 303 33.19 -25.21 -19.71
N LEU A 304 32.07 -24.78 -19.10
CA LEU A 304 30.86 -24.38 -19.79
C LEU A 304 30.91 -22.89 -20.17
N ALA A 305 30.31 -22.55 -21.32
CA ALA A 305 30.21 -21.17 -21.80
C ALA A 305 28.82 -20.89 -22.40
N GLY A 306 28.45 -19.61 -22.46
CA GLY A 306 27.19 -19.17 -23.05
C GLY A 306 25.96 -19.69 -22.29
N LYS A 307 24.94 -20.13 -23.02
CA LYS A 307 23.66 -20.58 -22.44
C LYS A 307 23.81 -21.73 -21.45
N ASP A 308 24.69 -22.68 -21.74
CA ASP A 308 24.90 -23.85 -20.87
C ASP A 308 25.54 -23.46 -19.53
N ALA A 309 26.42 -22.46 -19.53
CA ALA A 309 26.95 -21.89 -18.29
C ALA A 309 25.85 -21.19 -17.48
N VAL A 310 24.95 -20.44 -18.14
CA VAL A 310 23.81 -19.80 -17.48
C VAL A 310 22.93 -20.85 -16.82
N PHE A 311 22.51 -21.89 -17.54
CA PHE A 311 21.63 -22.93 -16.99
C PHE A 311 22.26 -23.66 -15.82
N ALA A 312 23.55 -24.00 -15.90
CA ALA A 312 24.27 -24.62 -14.80
C ALA A 312 24.36 -23.73 -13.56
N LEU A 313 24.47 -22.40 -13.73
CA LEU A 313 24.46 -21.43 -12.63
C LEU A 313 23.07 -21.26 -11.99
N LEU A 314 22.00 -21.31 -12.78
CA LEU A 314 20.63 -21.26 -12.26
C LEU A 314 20.30 -22.45 -11.34
N ALA A 315 21.00 -23.58 -11.52
CA ALA A 315 20.88 -24.76 -10.67
C ALA A 315 21.51 -24.60 -9.28
N ARG A 316 22.41 -23.62 -9.08
CA ARG A 316 23.18 -23.49 -7.84
C ARG A 316 22.36 -22.76 -6.77
N ARG A 317 22.41 -23.30 -5.55
CA ARG A 317 21.69 -22.77 -4.37
C ARG A 317 22.61 -22.23 -3.27
N SER A 318 23.92 -22.38 -3.44
CA SER A 318 24.92 -21.96 -2.46
C SER A 318 26.19 -21.49 -3.15
N GLY A 319 26.87 -20.54 -2.50
CA GLY A 319 28.06 -19.88 -3.01
C GLY A 319 28.02 -18.38 -2.76
N ARG A 320 29.11 -17.69 -3.07
CA ARG A 320 29.24 -16.25 -2.95
C ARG A 320 29.28 -15.62 -4.33
N PHE A 321 28.72 -14.43 -4.50
CA PHE A 321 28.89 -13.64 -5.70
C PHE A 321 29.48 -12.27 -5.37
N VAL A 322 30.11 -11.65 -6.37
CA VAL A 322 30.60 -10.27 -6.36
C VAL A 322 30.27 -9.64 -7.71
N TYR A 323 29.54 -8.53 -7.70
CA TYR A 323 29.22 -7.70 -8.84
C TYR A 323 30.09 -6.46 -8.85
N THR A 324 30.73 -6.22 -10.00
CA THR A 324 31.55 -5.05 -10.26
C THR A 324 30.92 -4.25 -11.39
N SER A 325 30.78 -2.93 -11.19
CA SER A 325 30.22 -2.03 -12.18
C SER A 325 31.18 -1.80 -13.34
N GLY A 326 30.66 -1.82 -14.57
CA GLY A 326 31.45 -1.63 -15.77
C GLY A 326 32.08 -2.93 -16.30
N ILE A 327 32.37 -2.91 -17.59
CA ILE A 327 33.00 -3.98 -18.37
C ILE A 327 33.98 -3.34 -19.36
N SER A 328 34.93 -4.10 -19.90
CA SER A 328 35.88 -3.56 -20.89
C SER A 328 35.21 -3.14 -22.20
N GLU A 329 35.84 -2.26 -22.96
CA GLU A 329 35.31 -1.80 -24.26
C GLU A 329 35.22 -2.93 -25.30
N GLU A 330 36.05 -3.96 -25.18
CA GLU A 330 35.95 -5.16 -26.00
C GLU A 330 34.71 -5.99 -25.64
N ALA A 331 34.38 -6.08 -24.34
CA ALA A 331 33.22 -6.82 -23.86
C ALA A 331 31.90 -6.16 -24.27
N LYS A 332 31.83 -4.83 -24.37
CA LYS A 332 30.64 -4.10 -24.84
C LYS A 332 30.23 -4.45 -26.27
N LYS A 333 31.15 -4.98 -27.08
CA LYS A 333 30.91 -5.36 -28.48
C LYS A 333 30.41 -6.79 -28.64
N LEU A 334 30.27 -7.53 -27.55
CA LEU A 334 29.77 -8.90 -27.58
C LEU A 334 28.26 -8.91 -27.83
N ASP A 335 27.81 -9.86 -28.65
CA ASP A 335 26.40 -10.08 -28.90
C ASP A 335 25.70 -10.65 -27.65
N VAL A 336 24.41 -10.32 -27.51
CA VAL A 336 23.56 -10.88 -26.45
C VAL A 336 23.41 -12.39 -26.65
N ILE A 337 23.64 -13.17 -25.59
CA ILE A 337 23.56 -14.64 -25.59
C ILE A 337 22.16 -15.13 -26.02
N GLY A 338 21.12 -14.36 -25.68
CA GLY A 338 19.72 -14.58 -26.06
C GLY A 338 18.78 -13.74 -25.21
N GLY A 339 17.50 -13.67 -25.58
CA GLY A 339 16.51 -12.89 -24.84
C GLY A 339 16.39 -13.36 -23.38
N PHE A 340 16.59 -12.44 -22.45
CA PHE A 340 16.69 -12.70 -21.01
C PHE A 340 15.58 -13.63 -20.48
N MET A 341 14.32 -13.27 -20.71
CA MET A 341 13.17 -14.06 -20.25
C MET A 341 13.13 -15.47 -20.86
N GLY A 342 13.54 -15.61 -22.12
CA GLY A 342 13.61 -16.92 -22.78
C GLY A 342 14.69 -17.83 -22.17
N LEU A 343 15.83 -17.25 -21.78
CA LEU A 343 16.90 -17.98 -21.09
C LEU A 343 16.48 -18.43 -19.68
N ILE A 344 15.82 -17.56 -18.92
CA ILE A 344 15.37 -17.91 -17.57
C ILE A 344 14.29 -19.00 -17.62
N MET A 345 13.29 -18.86 -18.49
CA MET A 345 12.21 -19.85 -18.61
C MET A 345 12.72 -21.23 -19.06
N GLU A 346 13.61 -21.28 -20.04
CA GLU A 346 14.22 -22.55 -20.47
C GLU A 346 15.13 -23.15 -19.38
N GLY A 347 15.85 -22.32 -18.64
CA GLY A 347 16.67 -22.75 -17.51
C GLY A 347 15.84 -23.37 -16.38
N ILE A 348 14.77 -22.71 -15.97
CA ILE A 348 13.86 -23.22 -14.92
C ILE A 348 13.19 -24.53 -15.38
N ARG A 349 12.70 -24.58 -16.63
CA ARG A 349 12.10 -25.80 -17.19
C ARG A 349 13.04 -27.00 -17.10
N ARG A 350 14.31 -26.84 -17.48
CA ARG A 350 15.34 -27.90 -17.38
C ARG A 350 15.62 -28.33 -15.95
N LEU A 351 15.54 -27.40 -14.98
CA LEU A 351 15.73 -27.73 -13.57
C LEU A 351 14.59 -28.55 -13.00
N ASP A 352 13.36 -28.31 -13.45
CA ASP A 352 12.21 -29.09 -13.02
C ASP A 352 12.21 -30.48 -13.68
N GLU A 353 12.58 -30.59 -14.95
CA GLU A 353 12.76 -31.87 -15.65
C GLU A 353 13.85 -32.76 -15.02
N GLN A 354 14.91 -32.17 -14.43
CA GLN A 354 15.95 -32.92 -13.73
C GLN A 354 15.53 -33.41 -12.33
N LYS A 355 14.57 -32.75 -11.67
CA LYS A 355 14.06 -33.18 -10.36
C LYS A 355 13.02 -34.30 -10.44
N GLU A 356 12.34 -34.43 -11.59
CA GLU A 356 11.35 -35.49 -11.82
C GLU A 356 11.97 -36.83 -12.24
N GLY A 357 13.28 -36.86 -12.50
CA GLY A 357 14.04 -38.04 -12.92
C GLY A 357 14.95 -38.67 -11.83
N GLU A 358 14.98 -38.11 -10.63
CA GLU A 358 15.60 -38.68 -9.41
C GLU A 358 14.51 -39.22 -8.47
#